data_AF-A0A1Q8T5Z7-F1
#
_entry.id   AF-A0A1Q8T5Z7-F1
#
_cell.length_a   1.000
_cell.length_b   1.000
_cell.length_c   1.000
_cell.angle_alpha   90.00
_cell.angle_beta   90.00
_cell.angle_gamma   90.00
#
_symmetry.space_group_name_H-M   'P 1'
#
loop_
_entity.id
_entity.type
_entity.pdbx_description
1 polymer ?
#
loop_
_entity_poly.entity_id
_entity_poly.type
_entity_poly.pdbx_seq_one_letter_code
_entity_poly.pdbx_strand_id
1 'polypeptide(L)'
;MYIDVFHAQQSPLQHYLLHGRSEGRQHLPATVRWYPREIIESGNTLTQAASELKVALCLHVFYVDFLDRFAKAIEQFPVVVDVYLTLADASFETHAQEVFGKHARVGKLETRVVPNRGRNFGPALVEYGQALQGYDLFCHLHSKKSLYSGKEQTQWAEYLIEYLLRDTSVITRLLNAYAADESLGLYYPTTFWMMPSWVNHQTMNKGFMREWQQKLGLKHVPEFLSYPAGGMFWSRPGAMKGVLDQTWSYEDFPEEPLPNDNSMLHALERILGPLAEHLGYKQLFYYPPTGQFTTDNGYITASYHGRLEQHIASIQAHACISFDVFDTLVRREFTVPDYAKLKLGKMLAEQGFVSSAQAFVKLRNDAESTLRQRANYQGDVRIEAIYDELADQLNVDSEAAQEWMELEYELDLEMIQPKDEMVELFNHLAAHGHILWVISDTYYNREQVGLMLRKAGIAAAYRLMVSSEEQLRKDNGSMWRKVKQDLANEGIDRHLHIGDNVVADAQMPGDLGLTTFHILHPMDKWAALGFPAVLHGADALDEMEILKWGRLINEVGRNPFIGE
;
A
#
# COMPACT_ATOMS: atom_id res chain seq x y z
N MET A 1 -5.75 19.61 -8.53
CA MET A 1 -4.88 20.49 -7.71
C MET A 1 -3.73 20.94 -8.60
N TYR A 2 -3.33 22.20 -8.53
CA TYR A 2 -2.20 22.69 -9.32
C TYR A 2 -0.89 22.45 -8.57
N ILE A 3 0.06 21.76 -9.22
CA ILE A 3 1.30 21.26 -8.62
C ILE A 3 2.23 22.40 -8.16
N ASP A 4 2.24 23.52 -8.87
CA ASP A 4 2.99 24.72 -8.52
C ASP A 4 2.53 25.35 -7.19
N VAL A 5 1.20 25.45 -6.98
CA VAL A 5 0.61 25.96 -5.72
C VAL A 5 0.98 25.06 -4.55
N PHE A 6 0.95 23.74 -4.78
CA PHE A 6 1.36 22.75 -3.80
C PHE A 6 2.84 22.87 -3.43
N HIS A 7 3.74 22.97 -4.41
CA HIS A 7 5.17 23.15 -4.16
C HIS A 7 5.52 24.49 -3.50
N ALA A 8 4.69 25.50 -3.68
CA ALA A 8 4.81 26.79 -2.98
C ALA A 8 4.33 26.74 -1.53
N GLN A 9 3.72 25.62 -1.09
CA GLN A 9 3.10 25.47 0.24
C GLN A 9 2.11 26.58 0.58
N GLN A 10 1.47 27.13 -0.44
CA GLN A 10 0.41 28.11 -0.26
C GLN A 10 -0.92 27.38 -0.12
N SER A 11 -1.82 27.95 0.70
CA SER A 11 -3.19 27.45 0.77
C SER A 11 -3.80 27.46 -0.64
N PRO A 12 -4.26 26.32 -1.18
CA PRO A 12 -4.82 26.28 -2.53
C PRO A 12 -6.02 27.21 -2.68
N LEU A 13 -6.84 27.33 -1.64
CA LEU A 13 -7.95 28.27 -1.60
C LEU A 13 -7.45 29.72 -1.63
N GLN A 14 -6.47 30.06 -0.79
CA GLN A 14 -5.90 31.40 -0.75
C GLN A 14 -5.28 31.80 -2.10
N HIS A 15 -4.44 30.93 -2.67
CA HIS A 15 -3.85 31.15 -3.99
C HIS A 15 -4.93 31.31 -5.06
N TYR A 16 -5.94 30.43 -5.06
CA TYR A 16 -7.03 30.51 -6.04
C TYR A 16 -7.79 31.85 -5.95
N LEU A 17 -8.06 32.32 -4.73
CA LEU A 17 -8.71 33.60 -4.49
C LEU A 17 -7.84 34.80 -4.90
N LEU A 18 -6.52 34.75 -4.66
CA LEU A 18 -5.60 35.86 -4.92
C LEU A 18 -5.13 35.94 -6.38
N HIS A 19 -4.88 34.80 -7.02
CA HIS A 19 -4.22 34.70 -8.33
C HIS A 19 -4.96 33.74 -9.28
N GLY A 20 -5.31 32.55 -8.79
CA GLY A 20 -5.83 31.47 -9.66
C GLY A 20 -7.09 31.87 -10.44
N ARG A 21 -7.99 32.66 -9.84
CA ARG A 21 -9.20 33.15 -10.51
C ARG A 21 -8.88 34.06 -11.68
N SER A 22 -7.93 34.99 -11.54
CA SER A 22 -7.50 35.87 -12.64
C SER A 22 -6.69 35.13 -13.70
N GLU A 23 -5.98 34.07 -13.31
CA GLU A 23 -5.23 33.20 -14.21
C GLU A 23 -6.12 32.21 -15.00
N GLY A 24 -7.44 32.24 -14.78
CA GLY A 24 -8.37 31.32 -15.45
C GLY A 24 -8.23 29.87 -15.01
N ARG A 25 -7.61 29.62 -13.85
CA ARG A 25 -7.47 28.27 -13.30
C ARG A 25 -8.84 27.68 -13.03
N GLN A 26 -9.04 26.42 -13.38
CA GLN A 26 -10.26 25.69 -13.10
C GLN A 26 -10.22 25.12 -11.68
N HIS A 27 -11.37 25.13 -11.03
CA HIS A 27 -11.58 24.45 -9.76
C HIS A 27 -12.78 23.53 -9.91
N LEU A 28 -12.69 22.35 -9.32
CA LEU A 28 -13.81 21.42 -9.21
C LEU A 28 -14.45 21.61 -7.84
N PRO A 29 -15.78 21.50 -7.71
CA PRO A 29 -16.44 21.51 -6.42
C PRO A 29 -15.88 20.37 -5.54
N ALA A 30 -15.76 20.62 -4.24
CA ALA A 30 -15.37 19.59 -3.29
C ALA A 30 -16.47 18.53 -3.23
N THR A 31 -16.25 17.40 -3.91
CA THR A 31 -17.13 16.24 -3.86
C THR A 31 -16.61 15.25 -2.81
N VAL A 32 -17.45 14.94 -1.83
CA VAL A 32 -17.16 13.85 -0.89
C VAL A 32 -17.19 12.53 -1.68
N ARG A 33 -16.05 11.83 -1.72
CA ARG A 33 -15.89 10.61 -2.52
C ARG A 33 -16.41 9.35 -1.83
N TRP A 34 -16.61 9.41 -0.52
CA TRP A 34 -17.01 8.29 0.29
C TRP A 34 -17.88 8.76 1.45
N TYR A 35 -18.93 8.02 1.74
CA TYR A 35 -19.75 8.23 2.92
C TYR A 35 -19.68 6.97 3.78
N PRO A 36 -19.32 7.08 5.07
CA PRO A 36 -19.28 5.92 5.95
C PRO A 36 -20.68 5.32 6.14
N ARG A 37 -20.76 3.99 6.12
CA ARG A 37 -21.99 3.23 6.35
C ARG A 37 -22.33 3.09 7.83
N GLU A 38 -21.31 3.06 8.68
CA GLU A 38 -21.44 2.83 10.13
C GLU A 38 -20.96 4.06 10.91
N ILE A 39 -21.86 5.00 11.17
CA ILE A 39 -21.52 6.24 11.89
C ILE A 39 -21.56 6.00 13.40
N ILE A 40 -20.52 6.44 14.09
CA ILE A 40 -20.47 6.50 15.56
C ILE A 40 -20.83 7.91 16.00
N GLU A 41 -22.00 8.03 16.66
CA GLU A 41 -22.44 9.29 17.25
C GLU A 41 -21.82 9.46 18.65
N SER A 42 -21.05 10.54 18.82
CA SER A 42 -20.53 10.95 20.11
C SER A 42 -20.70 12.46 20.27
N GLY A 43 -21.13 12.86 21.48
CA GLY A 43 -21.42 14.26 21.78
C GLY A 43 -20.17 15.13 21.86
N ASN A 44 -20.34 16.43 21.64
CA ASN A 44 -19.27 17.45 21.68
C ASN A 44 -18.96 17.94 23.11
N THR A 45 -19.72 17.49 24.11
CA THR A 45 -19.51 17.83 25.52
C THR A 45 -18.89 16.63 26.21
N LEU A 46 -17.79 16.83 26.94
CA LEU A 46 -17.11 15.77 27.66
C LEU A 46 -18.05 15.15 28.72
N THR A 47 -18.24 13.84 28.64
CA THR A 47 -19.03 13.09 29.61
C THR A 47 -18.24 12.86 30.90
N GLN A 48 -18.94 12.56 32.01
CA GLN A 48 -18.28 12.24 33.27
C GLN A 48 -17.36 11.02 33.13
N ALA A 49 -17.85 9.92 32.52
CA ALA A 49 -17.05 8.72 32.30
C ALA A 49 -15.78 9.01 31.47
N ALA A 50 -15.89 9.84 30.43
CA ALA A 50 -14.73 10.24 29.62
C ALA A 50 -13.73 11.11 30.40
N SER A 51 -14.20 11.92 31.36
CA SER A 51 -13.33 12.74 32.21
C SER A 51 -12.53 11.94 33.25
N GLU A 52 -12.94 10.71 33.53
CA GLU A 52 -12.29 9.81 34.50
C GLU A 52 -11.24 8.89 33.84
N LEU A 53 -11.18 8.85 32.50
CA LEU A 53 -10.19 8.05 31.77
C LEU A 53 -8.76 8.51 32.08
N LYS A 54 -7.90 7.55 32.41
CA LYS A 54 -6.46 7.77 32.53
C LYS A 54 -5.83 7.73 31.14
N VAL A 55 -5.30 8.86 30.72
CA VAL A 55 -4.74 9.05 29.37
C VAL A 55 -3.25 9.34 29.43
N ALA A 56 -2.48 8.61 28.62
CA ALA A 56 -1.07 8.89 28.37
C ALA A 56 -0.84 9.41 26.94
N LEU A 57 0.08 10.36 26.78
CA LEU A 57 0.67 10.74 25.50
C LEU A 57 2.09 10.19 25.44
N CYS A 58 2.35 9.25 24.54
CA CYS A 58 3.67 8.75 24.21
C CYS A 58 4.20 9.51 22.99
N LEU A 59 5.20 10.35 23.19
CA LEU A 59 5.73 11.25 22.17
C LEU A 59 7.19 10.87 21.87
N HIS A 60 7.52 10.64 20.60
CA HIS A 60 8.90 10.49 20.15
C HIS A 60 9.37 11.74 19.38
N VAL A 61 10.36 12.45 19.92
CA VAL A 61 10.88 13.69 19.36
C VAL A 61 12.29 13.50 18.83
N PHE A 62 12.37 13.42 17.51
CA PHE A 62 13.60 13.50 16.74
C PHE A 62 13.90 14.94 16.29
N TYR A 63 12.86 15.72 15.99
CA TYR A 63 12.97 17.14 15.62
C TYR A 63 12.49 18.04 16.75
N VAL A 64 13.39 18.83 17.35
CA VAL A 64 13.14 19.63 18.57
C VAL A 64 11.93 20.57 18.47
N ASP A 65 11.64 21.12 17.28
CA ASP A 65 10.52 22.05 17.09
C ASP A 65 9.14 21.39 17.30
N PHE A 66 9.07 20.06 17.33
CA PHE A 66 7.84 19.35 17.68
C PHE A 66 7.50 19.43 19.17
N LEU A 67 8.44 19.77 20.06
CA LEU A 67 8.12 20.00 21.49
C LEU A 67 7.10 21.13 21.64
N ASP A 68 7.36 22.27 21.00
CA ASP A 68 6.44 23.42 21.00
C ASP A 68 5.13 23.10 20.29
N ARG A 69 5.18 22.38 19.16
CA ARG A 69 3.98 22.00 18.40
C ARG A 69 3.07 21.10 19.23
N PHE A 70 3.61 20.09 19.90
CA PHE A 70 2.85 19.18 20.74
C PHE A 70 2.32 19.86 21.99
N ALA A 71 3.15 20.64 22.70
CA ALA A 71 2.70 21.39 23.87
C ALA A 71 1.57 22.36 23.52
N LYS A 72 1.69 23.09 22.40
CA LYS A 72 0.61 23.95 21.90
C LYS A 72 -0.65 23.18 21.53
N ALA A 73 -0.51 21.99 20.92
CA ALA A 73 -1.65 21.16 20.55
C ALA A 73 -2.47 20.69 21.78
N ILE A 74 -1.83 20.50 22.94
CA ILE A 74 -2.51 20.05 24.16
C ILE A 74 -2.97 21.20 25.08
N GLU A 75 -2.82 22.46 24.69
CA GLU A 75 -3.21 23.62 25.52
C GLU A 75 -4.71 23.57 25.90
N GLN A 76 -5.56 23.19 24.93
CA GLN A 76 -7.00 23.07 25.07
C GLN A 76 -7.47 21.61 25.20
N PHE A 77 -6.59 20.72 25.65
CA PHE A 77 -6.93 19.31 25.81
C PHE A 77 -8.07 19.14 26.84
N PRO A 78 -9.08 18.29 26.58
CA PRO A 78 -10.28 18.21 27.42
C PRO A 78 -10.03 17.60 28.81
N VAL A 79 -8.96 16.81 28.97
CA VAL A 79 -8.57 16.15 30.21
C VAL A 79 -7.11 16.45 30.56
N VAL A 80 -6.71 16.15 31.80
CA VAL A 80 -5.29 16.11 32.17
C VAL A 80 -4.70 14.79 31.66
N VAL A 81 -3.49 14.85 31.13
CA VAL A 81 -2.78 13.69 30.56
C VAL A 81 -1.42 13.53 31.20
N ASP A 82 -0.90 12.30 31.18
CA ASP A 82 0.50 12.04 31.49
C ASP A 82 1.30 12.00 30.19
N VAL A 83 2.48 12.62 30.18
CA VAL A 83 3.34 12.72 29.00
C VAL A 83 4.59 11.88 29.21
N TYR A 84 4.78 10.91 28.31
CA TYR A 84 5.96 10.08 28.18
C TYR A 84 6.71 10.50 26.92
N LEU A 85 7.94 10.97 27.07
CA LEU A 85 8.66 11.67 26.01
C LEU A 85 10.03 11.03 25.79
N THR A 86 10.22 10.45 24.61
CA THR A 86 11.55 10.03 24.15
C THR A 86 12.18 11.13 23.28
N LEU A 87 13.45 11.43 23.53
CA LEU A 87 14.22 12.49 22.89
C LEU A 87 15.43 11.90 22.16
N ALA A 88 15.59 12.21 20.88
CA ALA A 88 16.74 11.72 20.11
C ALA A 88 18.07 12.41 20.50
N ASP A 89 18.00 13.53 21.23
CA ASP A 89 19.16 14.31 21.64
C ASP A 89 18.98 14.82 23.07
N ALA A 90 20.02 14.67 23.90
CA ALA A 90 20.01 15.12 25.29
C ALA A 90 19.84 16.64 25.44
N SER A 91 20.28 17.42 24.44
CA SER A 91 20.10 18.87 24.44
C SER A 91 18.64 19.31 24.40
N PHE A 92 17.71 18.43 24.02
CA PHE A 92 16.28 18.73 23.97
C PHE A 92 15.61 18.68 25.35
N GLU A 93 16.27 18.09 26.35
CA GLU A 93 15.67 17.83 27.67
C GLU A 93 15.30 19.11 28.42
N THR A 94 16.18 20.13 28.39
CA THR A 94 15.88 21.42 29.02
C THR A 94 14.63 22.05 28.42
N HIS A 95 14.54 22.09 27.08
CA HIS A 95 13.37 22.63 26.39
C HIS A 95 12.12 21.81 26.72
N ALA A 96 12.19 20.48 26.68
CA ALA A 96 11.08 19.61 27.03
C ALA A 96 10.52 19.88 28.45
N GLN A 97 11.40 20.05 29.44
CA GLN A 97 11.01 20.40 30.80
C GLN A 97 10.38 21.80 30.89
N GLU A 98 10.89 22.76 30.12
CA GLU A 98 10.34 24.12 30.05
C GLU A 98 8.91 24.12 29.48
N VAL A 99 8.66 23.38 28.39
CA VAL A 99 7.36 23.41 27.72
C VAL A 99 6.32 22.50 28.37
N PHE A 100 6.70 21.30 28.83
CA PHE A 100 5.75 20.34 29.40
C PHE A 100 5.69 20.34 30.94
N GLY A 101 6.81 20.62 31.62
CA GLY A 101 6.89 20.46 33.07
C GLY A 101 6.00 21.42 33.88
N LYS A 102 5.57 22.53 33.26
CA LYS A 102 4.62 23.50 33.85
C LYS A 102 3.30 23.57 33.10
N HIS A 103 3.07 22.68 32.16
CA HIS A 103 1.89 22.74 31.29
C HIS A 103 0.63 22.35 32.08
N ALA A 104 -0.40 23.19 32.04
CA ALA A 104 -1.61 23.01 32.87
C ALA A 104 -2.39 21.70 32.60
N ARG A 105 -2.18 21.09 31.43
CA ARG A 105 -2.78 19.81 31.04
C ARG A 105 -1.89 18.59 31.29
N VAL A 106 -0.69 18.76 31.82
CA VAL A 106 0.25 17.67 32.06
C VAL A 106 0.27 17.34 33.55
N GLY A 107 -0.21 16.16 33.92
CA GLY A 107 -0.22 15.66 35.30
C GLY A 107 1.13 15.08 35.72
N LYS A 108 1.72 14.27 34.84
CA LYS A 108 3.07 13.69 34.96
C LYS A 108 3.85 13.92 33.68
N LEU A 109 5.15 14.21 33.81
CA LEU A 109 6.10 14.22 32.71
C LEU A 109 7.22 13.22 33.00
N GLU A 110 7.52 12.34 32.04
CA GLU A 110 8.65 11.44 32.08
C GLU A 110 9.45 11.52 30.78
N THR A 111 10.76 11.78 30.88
CA THR A 111 11.66 11.96 29.74
C THR A 111 12.71 10.84 29.67
N ARG A 112 13.08 10.42 28.46
CA ARG A 112 14.22 9.53 28.19
C ARG A 112 14.96 10.00 26.94
N VAL A 113 16.29 10.03 27.01
CA VAL A 113 17.15 10.23 25.84
C VAL A 113 17.46 8.85 25.26
N VAL A 114 17.24 8.68 23.96
CA VAL A 114 17.22 7.36 23.29
C VAL A 114 18.15 7.33 22.09
N PRO A 115 18.71 6.15 21.73
CA PRO A 115 19.48 6.00 20.50
C PRO A 115 18.58 6.16 19.26
N ASN A 116 19.19 6.52 18.12
CA ASN A 116 18.50 6.56 16.83
C ASN A 116 18.32 5.14 16.26
N ARG A 117 17.43 4.35 16.86
CA ARG A 117 17.18 2.94 16.49
C ARG A 117 15.71 2.59 16.69
N GLY A 118 15.10 1.94 15.69
CA GLY A 118 13.68 1.54 15.73
C GLY A 118 12.67 2.65 15.37
N ARG A 119 13.13 3.77 14.81
CA ARG A 119 12.30 4.95 14.44
C ARG A 119 11.38 5.39 15.58
N ASN A 120 10.08 5.51 15.34
CA ASN A 120 9.12 5.92 16.36
C ASN A 120 8.69 4.78 17.30
N PHE A 121 8.68 3.52 16.82
CA PHE A 121 8.18 2.39 17.60
C PHE A 121 9.21 1.86 18.60
N GLY A 122 10.50 1.80 18.21
CA GLY A 122 11.57 1.30 19.09
C GLY A 122 11.60 2.04 20.43
N PRO A 123 11.81 3.36 20.45
CA PRO A 123 11.80 4.16 21.67
C PRO A 123 10.51 4.04 22.48
N ALA A 124 9.33 4.04 21.83
CA ALA A 124 8.05 3.92 22.52
C ALA A 124 7.89 2.56 23.21
N LEU A 125 8.25 1.47 22.52
CA LEU A 125 8.10 0.11 23.02
C LEU A 125 9.14 -0.25 24.09
N VAL A 126 10.40 0.14 23.89
CA VAL A 126 11.50 -0.14 24.83
C VAL A 126 11.34 0.66 26.12
N GLU A 127 11.12 1.96 26.03
CA GLU A 127 11.10 2.81 27.22
C GLU A 127 9.76 2.76 27.96
N TYR A 128 8.65 2.71 27.21
CA TYR A 128 7.33 2.99 27.79
C TYR A 128 6.27 1.92 27.55
N GLY A 129 6.56 0.85 26.79
CA GLY A 129 5.57 -0.21 26.52
C GLY A 129 4.92 -0.77 27.79
N GLN A 130 5.72 -1.03 28.84
CA GLN A 130 5.21 -1.50 30.13
C GLN A 130 4.44 -0.43 30.91
N ALA A 131 4.87 0.83 30.87
CA ALA A 131 4.20 1.93 31.57
C ALA A 131 2.82 2.23 30.96
N LEU A 132 2.71 2.17 29.62
CA LEU A 132 1.48 2.46 28.89
C LEU A 132 0.36 1.45 29.20
N GLN A 133 0.69 0.24 29.66
CA GLN A 133 -0.32 -0.75 30.09
C GLN A 133 -1.13 -0.32 31.32
N GLY A 134 -0.65 0.65 32.09
CA GLY A 134 -1.34 1.17 33.28
C GLY A 134 -2.45 2.19 32.98
N TYR A 135 -2.68 2.52 31.72
CA TYR A 135 -3.62 3.56 31.28
C TYR A 135 -4.86 2.94 30.62
N ASP A 136 -5.97 3.69 30.65
CA ASP A 136 -7.18 3.29 29.92
C ASP A 136 -6.97 3.50 28.41
N LEU A 137 -6.27 4.57 28.05
CA LEU A 137 -5.89 4.93 26.68
C LEU A 137 -4.49 5.55 26.63
N PHE A 138 -3.81 5.33 25.52
CA PHE A 138 -2.66 6.15 25.17
C PHE A 138 -2.72 6.64 23.73
N CYS A 139 -2.09 7.78 23.47
CA CYS A 139 -1.85 8.30 22.13
C CYS A 139 -0.35 8.25 21.82
N HIS A 140 0.02 7.59 20.73
CA HIS A 140 1.39 7.59 20.22
C HIS A 140 1.52 8.58 19.07
N LEU A 141 2.43 9.56 19.21
CA LEU A 141 2.80 10.47 18.12
C LEU A 141 4.32 10.59 18.04
N HIS A 142 4.81 11.06 16.90
CA HIS A 142 6.23 11.34 16.75
C HIS A 142 6.49 12.55 15.86
N SER A 143 7.69 13.11 15.95
CA SER A 143 8.11 14.16 15.03
C SER A 143 8.30 13.58 13.63
N LYS A 144 7.70 14.23 12.61
CA LYS A 144 7.71 13.76 11.23
C LYS A 144 7.94 14.92 10.27
N LYS A 145 9.04 14.85 9.50
CA LYS A 145 9.34 15.80 8.42
C LYS A 145 9.52 15.03 7.12
N SER A 146 8.69 15.33 6.12
CA SER A 146 8.77 14.67 4.80
C SER A 146 9.66 15.49 3.86
N LEU A 147 10.89 15.06 3.62
CA LEU A 147 11.90 15.78 2.82
C LEU A 147 11.98 15.35 1.34
N TYR A 148 11.02 14.55 0.86
CA TYR A 148 11.05 13.90 -0.47
C TYR A 148 11.27 14.84 -1.66
N SER A 149 10.86 16.10 -1.54
CA SER A 149 10.96 17.12 -2.61
C SER A 149 12.14 18.09 -2.45
N GLY A 150 13.08 17.82 -1.52
CA GLY A 150 14.13 18.78 -1.15
C GLY A 150 13.64 19.96 -0.31
N LYS A 151 12.34 20.00 0.01
CA LYS A 151 11.68 20.92 0.95
C LYS A 151 10.80 20.11 1.92
N GLU A 152 10.74 20.54 3.18
CA GLU A 152 9.92 19.93 4.24
C GLU A 152 8.43 20.04 3.89
N GLN A 153 7.77 18.92 3.59
CA GLN A 153 6.31 18.85 3.46
C GLN A 153 5.69 18.56 4.83
N THR A 154 4.97 19.53 5.40
CA THR A 154 4.41 19.45 6.75
C THR A 154 2.97 18.94 6.79
N GLN A 155 2.27 18.89 5.66
CA GLN A 155 0.81 18.74 5.61
C GLN A 155 0.33 17.40 6.19
N TRP A 156 1.08 16.31 5.97
CA TRP A 156 0.72 15.01 6.53
C TRP A 156 0.93 14.96 8.06
N ALA A 157 2.01 15.55 8.56
CA ALA A 157 2.25 15.64 10.00
C ALA A 157 1.20 16.54 10.68
N GLU A 158 0.86 17.68 10.06
CA GLU A 158 -0.19 18.58 10.54
C GLU A 158 -1.57 17.92 10.52
N TYR A 159 -1.89 17.16 9.47
CA TYR A 159 -3.11 16.36 9.38
C TYR A 159 -3.26 15.39 10.55
N LEU A 160 -2.20 14.63 10.85
CA LEU A 160 -2.21 13.67 11.95
C LEU A 160 -2.31 14.38 13.30
N ILE A 161 -1.51 15.43 13.54
CA ILE A 161 -1.57 16.20 14.79
C ILE A 161 -2.95 16.84 14.99
N GLU A 162 -3.57 17.33 13.91
CA GLU A 162 -4.90 17.94 13.99
C GLU A 162 -5.92 16.97 14.58
N TYR A 163 -6.04 15.78 13.98
CA TYR A 163 -7.11 14.85 14.32
C TYR A 163 -6.75 13.86 15.44
N LEU A 164 -5.47 13.73 15.80
CA LEU A 164 -5.02 12.91 16.93
C LEU A 164 -4.79 13.71 18.21
N LEU A 165 -4.60 15.03 18.15
CA LEU A 165 -4.17 15.78 19.33
C LEU A 165 -4.79 17.18 19.47
N ARG A 166 -4.85 17.98 18.40
CA ARG A 166 -5.13 19.42 18.47
C ARG A 166 -6.61 19.79 18.44
N ASP A 167 -7.44 19.12 17.62
CA ASP A 167 -8.86 19.47 17.49
C ASP A 167 -9.66 19.01 18.73
N THR A 168 -9.93 19.93 19.66
CA THR A 168 -10.64 19.64 20.91
C THR A 168 -12.01 19.01 20.69
N SER A 169 -12.72 19.36 19.61
CA SER A 169 -14.02 18.76 19.31
C SER A 169 -13.87 17.29 18.92
N VAL A 170 -12.88 16.96 18.10
CA VAL A 170 -12.58 15.58 17.71
C VAL A 170 -12.11 14.78 18.93
N ILE A 171 -11.21 15.32 19.74
CA ILE A 171 -10.70 14.63 20.93
C ILE A 171 -11.78 14.41 21.99
N THR A 172 -12.65 15.39 22.24
CA THR A 172 -13.75 15.21 23.21
C THR A 172 -14.71 14.11 22.77
N ARG A 173 -15.05 14.09 21.48
CA ARG A 173 -15.88 13.05 20.86
C ARG A 173 -15.21 11.68 20.88
N LEU A 174 -13.90 11.63 20.67
CA LEU A 174 -13.08 10.42 20.76
C LEU A 174 -13.13 9.83 22.17
N LEU A 175 -12.83 10.63 23.20
CA LEU A 175 -12.85 10.18 24.59
C LEU A 175 -14.25 9.73 25.01
N ASN A 176 -15.29 10.44 24.56
CA ASN A 176 -16.68 10.02 24.77
C ASN A 176 -16.99 8.68 24.11
N ALA A 177 -16.50 8.43 22.89
CA ALA A 177 -16.71 7.16 22.21
C ALA A 177 -16.01 6.01 22.94
N TYR A 178 -14.75 6.19 23.36
CA TYR A 178 -14.02 5.18 24.14
C TYR A 178 -14.60 4.96 25.55
N ALA A 179 -15.15 5.99 26.20
CA ALA A 179 -15.82 5.81 27.48
C ALA A 179 -17.15 5.03 27.34
N ALA A 180 -17.82 5.14 26.20
CA ALA A 180 -19.10 4.50 25.94
C ALA A 180 -18.98 3.07 25.39
N ASP A 181 -17.89 2.74 24.69
CA ASP A 181 -17.68 1.44 24.03
C ASP A 181 -16.28 0.87 24.33
N GLU A 182 -16.25 -0.16 25.17
CA GLU A 182 -15.03 -0.90 25.51
C GLU A 182 -14.46 -1.72 24.34
N SER A 183 -15.27 -2.01 23.31
CA SER A 183 -14.83 -2.74 22.13
C SER A 183 -13.96 -1.90 21.19
N LEU A 184 -13.96 -0.57 21.31
CA LEU A 184 -13.06 0.29 20.52
C LEU A 184 -11.62 0.11 21.02
N GLY A 185 -10.71 -0.29 20.14
CA GLY A 185 -9.33 -0.59 20.50
C GLY A 185 -8.32 0.40 19.94
N LEU A 186 -8.45 0.76 18.67
CA LEU A 186 -7.44 1.52 17.93
C LEU A 186 -8.11 2.65 17.13
N TYR A 187 -7.64 3.89 17.30
CA TYR A 187 -8.17 5.05 16.60
C TYR A 187 -7.10 5.81 15.82
N TYR A 188 -7.46 6.22 14.60
CA TYR A 188 -6.69 7.13 13.76
C TYR A 188 -7.60 7.75 12.68
N PRO A 189 -7.28 8.94 12.15
CA PRO A 189 -8.05 9.50 11.04
C PRO A 189 -7.86 8.67 9.76
N THR A 190 -8.81 8.75 8.81
CA THR A 190 -8.64 8.10 7.50
C THR A 190 -7.33 8.52 6.83
N THR A 191 -6.79 7.68 5.94
CA THR A 191 -5.52 7.96 5.25
C THR A 191 -5.49 9.37 4.66
N PHE A 192 -4.36 10.07 4.90
CA PHE A 192 -4.17 11.44 4.43
C PHE A 192 -4.48 11.56 2.94
N TRP A 193 -5.40 12.46 2.58
CA TRP A 193 -6.05 12.49 1.26
C TRP A 193 -5.11 12.74 0.07
N MET A 194 -3.86 13.14 0.32
CA MET A 194 -2.84 13.29 -0.73
C MET A 194 -2.02 12.03 -0.97
N MET A 195 -2.14 11.02 -0.09
CA MET A 195 -1.52 9.74 -0.35
C MET A 195 -2.34 8.97 -1.38
N PRO A 196 -1.68 8.25 -2.29
CA PRO A 196 -2.39 7.41 -3.25
C PRO A 196 -3.05 6.24 -2.50
N SER A 197 -4.21 5.79 -2.95
CA SER A 197 -4.98 4.81 -2.17
C SER A 197 -4.34 3.44 -2.04
N TRP A 198 -3.43 3.08 -2.94
CA TRP A 198 -2.65 1.84 -2.83
C TRP A 198 -1.74 1.81 -1.59
N VAL A 199 -1.53 2.93 -0.87
CA VAL A 199 -0.82 2.87 0.43
C VAL A 199 -1.57 2.03 1.47
N ASN A 200 -2.88 1.86 1.33
CA ASN A 200 -3.71 0.99 2.16
C ASN A 200 -3.57 -0.49 1.80
N HIS A 201 -2.42 -0.89 1.26
CA HIS A 201 -2.08 -2.26 0.88
C HIS A 201 -0.86 -2.73 1.68
N GLN A 202 -0.60 -4.04 1.72
CA GLN A 202 0.61 -4.61 2.31
C GLN A 202 1.89 -4.11 1.64
N THR A 203 1.80 -3.72 0.36
CA THR A 203 2.91 -3.19 -0.47
C THR A 203 4.13 -4.14 -0.42
N MET A 204 5.35 -3.61 -0.59
CA MET A 204 6.59 -4.38 -0.44
C MET A 204 6.82 -4.97 0.96
N ASN A 205 6.05 -4.58 1.98
CA ASN A 205 6.20 -5.09 3.35
C ASN A 205 5.65 -6.51 3.55
N LYS A 206 5.03 -7.13 2.54
CA LYS A 206 4.42 -8.46 2.61
C LYS A 206 5.31 -9.52 3.27
N GLY A 207 6.62 -9.49 3.05
CA GLY A 207 7.59 -10.38 3.72
C GLY A 207 7.58 -10.20 5.25
N PHE A 208 7.90 -8.99 5.72
CA PHE A 208 7.89 -8.65 7.14
C PHE A 208 6.49 -8.75 7.79
N MET A 209 5.43 -8.48 7.04
CA MET A 209 4.04 -8.66 7.49
C MET A 209 3.77 -10.13 7.84
N ARG A 210 4.28 -11.08 7.04
CA ARG A 210 4.15 -12.52 7.33
C ARG A 210 4.90 -12.92 8.60
N GLU A 211 6.08 -12.35 8.84
CA GLU A 211 6.84 -12.59 10.07
C GLU A 211 6.06 -12.13 11.30
N TRP A 212 5.47 -10.93 11.26
CA TRP A 212 4.61 -10.43 12.33
C TRP A 212 3.33 -11.25 12.50
N GLN A 213 2.68 -11.63 11.39
CA GLN A 213 1.52 -12.50 11.40
C GLN A 213 1.82 -13.81 12.13
N GLN A 214 2.97 -14.44 11.85
CA GLN A 214 3.39 -15.67 12.53
C GLN A 214 3.69 -15.41 14.01
N LYS A 215 4.46 -14.35 14.31
CA LYS A 215 4.83 -13.99 15.69
C LYS A 215 3.61 -13.73 16.57
N LEU A 216 2.56 -13.13 16.01
CA LEU A 216 1.34 -12.73 16.72
C LEU A 216 0.20 -13.75 16.58
N GLY A 217 0.38 -14.83 15.81
CA GLY A 217 -0.64 -15.86 15.61
C GLY A 217 -1.86 -15.39 14.82
N LEU A 218 -1.72 -14.39 13.95
CA LEU A 218 -2.84 -13.88 13.15
C LEU A 218 -3.22 -14.90 12.07
N LYS A 219 -4.51 -15.24 11.98
CA LYS A 219 -5.00 -16.23 11.00
C LYS A 219 -4.89 -15.74 9.57
N HIS A 220 -5.28 -14.49 9.33
CA HIS A 220 -5.31 -13.88 8.01
C HIS A 220 -5.05 -12.38 8.14
N VAL A 221 -4.29 -11.83 7.19
CA VAL A 221 -4.09 -10.40 7.02
C VAL A 221 -4.46 -10.07 5.58
N PRO A 222 -5.45 -9.18 5.35
CA PRO A 222 -5.88 -8.87 4.00
C PRO A 222 -4.81 -8.05 3.25
N GLU A 223 -4.81 -8.13 1.92
CA GLU A 223 -3.87 -7.39 1.07
C GLU A 223 -4.13 -5.88 1.18
N PHE A 224 -5.37 -5.45 0.97
CA PHE A 224 -5.84 -4.10 1.34
C PHE A 224 -6.32 -4.09 2.80
N LEU A 225 -5.86 -3.12 3.58
CA LEU A 225 -6.10 -3.02 5.01
C LEU A 225 -6.12 -1.57 5.48
N SER A 226 -6.95 -1.29 6.48
CA SER A 226 -6.87 -0.06 7.27
C SER A 226 -5.80 -0.21 8.35
N TYR A 227 -4.92 0.78 8.45
CA TYR A 227 -3.90 0.88 9.48
C TYR A 227 -3.56 2.36 9.74
N PRO A 228 -2.91 2.71 10.88
CA PRO A 228 -2.57 4.09 11.20
C PRO A 228 -1.42 4.61 10.35
N ALA A 229 -1.69 4.88 9.07
CA ALA A 229 -0.72 5.35 8.10
C ALA A 229 -0.04 6.66 8.56
N GLY A 230 1.25 6.55 8.85
CA GLY A 230 2.09 7.55 9.47
C GLY A 230 2.56 7.22 10.88
N GLY A 231 2.20 6.06 11.45
CA GLY A 231 2.70 5.56 12.72
C GLY A 231 2.21 6.34 13.94
N MET A 232 1.04 7.00 13.85
CA MET A 232 0.46 7.80 14.94
C MET A 232 -1.00 7.42 15.14
N PHE A 233 -1.39 7.16 16.38
CA PHE A 233 -2.71 6.59 16.71
C PHE A 233 -3.03 6.73 18.21
N TRP A 234 -4.30 6.51 18.55
CA TRP A 234 -4.74 6.22 19.91
C TRP A 234 -5.00 4.73 20.07
N SER A 235 -4.68 4.15 21.22
CA SER A 235 -5.00 2.75 21.50
C SER A 235 -5.37 2.51 22.95
N ARG A 236 -6.24 1.52 23.18
CA ARG A 236 -6.24 0.78 24.44
C ARG A 236 -4.99 -0.08 24.50
N PRO A 237 -4.34 -0.25 25.66
CA PRO A 237 -3.23 -1.19 25.79
C PRO A 237 -3.59 -2.62 25.37
N GLY A 238 -4.81 -3.06 25.72
CA GLY A 238 -5.30 -4.39 25.35
C GLY A 238 -5.38 -4.66 23.84
N ALA A 239 -5.59 -3.62 23.02
CA ALA A 239 -5.65 -3.75 21.56
C ALA A 239 -4.28 -3.92 20.89
N MET A 240 -3.19 -3.75 21.65
CA MET A 240 -1.81 -3.97 21.20
C MET A 240 -1.11 -5.08 21.99
N LYS A 241 -1.88 -5.96 22.64
CA LYS A 241 -1.32 -7.13 23.32
C LYS A 241 -0.53 -8.00 22.36
N GLY A 242 0.58 -8.55 22.81
CA GLY A 242 1.57 -9.24 21.99
C GLY A 242 2.57 -8.30 21.32
N VAL A 243 2.39 -6.98 21.38
CA VAL A 243 3.39 -5.99 20.93
C VAL A 243 3.79 -5.11 22.12
N LEU A 244 2.81 -4.49 22.77
CA LEU A 244 3.04 -3.51 23.84
C LEU A 244 3.54 -4.14 25.15
N ASP A 245 3.14 -5.36 25.44
CA ASP A 245 3.44 -6.10 26.68
C ASP A 245 4.71 -6.95 26.62
N GLN A 246 5.40 -6.99 25.47
CA GLN A 246 6.71 -7.63 25.38
C GLN A 246 7.79 -6.78 26.07
N THR A 247 8.86 -7.44 26.51
CA THR A 247 10.08 -6.78 26.95
C THR A 247 10.98 -6.59 25.73
N TRP A 248 11.06 -5.36 25.23
CA TRP A 248 11.88 -4.99 24.09
C TRP A 248 13.24 -4.47 24.50
N SER A 249 14.23 -4.72 23.66
CA SER A 249 15.54 -4.08 23.67
C SER A 249 15.75 -3.33 22.35
N TYR A 250 16.72 -2.41 22.30
CA TYR A 250 17.01 -1.70 21.05
C TYR A 250 17.58 -2.65 19.99
N GLU A 251 18.24 -3.73 20.40
CA GLU A 251 18.80 -4.78 19.56
C GLU A 251 17.75 -5.55 18.75
N ASP A 252 16.50 -5.59 19.22
CA ASP A 252 15.37 -6.19 18.49
C ASP A 252 14.92 -5.39 17.27
N PHE A 253 15.40 -4.15 17.13
CA PHE A 253 15.10 -3.26 16.01
C PHE A 253 16.32 -3.10 15.10
N PRO A 254 16.13 -2.91 13.79
CA PRO A 254 17.22 -2.78 12.85
C PRO A 254 17.92 -1.42 13.02
N GLU A 255 19.21 -1.39 12.68
CA GLU A 255 20.02 -0.17 12.70
C GLU A 255 19.68 0.76 11.54
N GLU A 256 19.85 2.06 11.76
CA GLU A 256 19.72 3.08 10.71
C GLU A 256 20.98 3.09 9.81
N PRO A 257 20.89 3.48 8.53
CA PRO A 257 19.70 3.99 7.85
C PRO A 257 18.76 2.89 7.34
N LEU A 258 17.47 3.07 7.60
CA LEU A 258 16.41 2.22 7.06
C LEU A 258 15.83 2.81 5.77
N PRO A 259 15.34 1.95 4.84
CA PRO A 259 14.64 2.42 3.65
C PRO A 259 13.35 3.16 3.99
N ASN A 260 12.83 3.95 3.05
CA ASN A 260 11.60 4.73 3.25
C ASN A 260 10.36 3.84 3.51
N ASP A 261 10.34 2.65 2.93
CA ASP A 261 9.38 1.57 3.19
C ASP A 261 10.12 0.21 3.13
N ASN A 262 9.46 -0.92 3.37
CA ASN A 262 10.08 -2.27 3.43
C ASN A 262 10.98 -2.50 4.65
N SER A 263 10.41 -2.40 5.85
CA SER A 263 11.11 -2.80 7.07
C SER A 263 10.14 -3.42 8.07
N MET A 264 10.67 -4.12 9.08
CA MET A 264 9.84 -4.68 10.15
C MET A 264 8.99 -3.62 10.87
N LEU A 265 9.42 -2.35 10.89
CA LEU A 265 8.70 -1.25 11.53
C LEU A 265 7.49 -0.79 10.71
N HIS A 266 7.62 -0.73 9.39
CA HIS A 266 6.51 -0.42 8.49
C HIS A 266 5.50 -1.57 8.40
N ALA A 267 5.97 -2.80 8.54
CA ALA A 267 5.10 -3.96 8.70
C ALA A 267 4.38 -3.94 10.05
N LEU A 268 5.08 -3.60 11.14
CA LEU A 268 4.46 -3.44 12.46
C LEU A 268 3.33 -2.40 12.42
N GLU A 269 3.58 -1.24 11.82
CA GLU A 269 2.59 -0.17 11.60
C GLU A 269 1.30 -0.70 10.94
N ARG A 270 1.46 -1.46 9.84
CA ARG A 270 0.36 -2.04 9.08
C ARG A 270 -0.39 -3.15 9.82
N ILE A 271 0.31 -3.88 10.69
CA ILE A 271 -0.26 -4.98 11.48
C ILE A 271 -1.14 -4.50 12.63
N LEU A 272 -0.98 -3.27 13.12
CA LEU A 272 -1.71 -2.81 14.31
C LEU A 272 -3.24 -2.91 14.16
N GLY A 273 -3.77 -2.60 12.97
CA GLY A 273 -5.20 -2.74 12.70
C GLY A 273 -5.70 -4.19 12.76
N PRO A 274 -5.16 -5.09 11.91
CA PRO A 274 -5.45 -6.53 11.98
C PRO A 274 -5.21 -7.17 13.36
N LEU A 275 -4.20 -6.71 14.11
CA LEU A 275 -3.93 -7.17 15.47
C LEU A 275 -5.06 -6.78 16.43
N ALA A 276 -5.51 -5.52 16.39
CA ALA A 276 -6.61 -5.06 17.23
C ALA A 276 -7.89 -5.89 16.96
N GLU A 277 -8.21 -6.13 15.69
CA GLU A 277 -9.36 -6.96 15.28
C GLU A 277 -9.21 -8.42 15.72
N HIS A 278 -8.02 -9.00 15.58
CA HIS A 278 -7.72 -10.35 16.05
C HIS A 278 -7.92 -10.51 17.56
N LEU A 279 -7.61 -9.46 18.33
CA LEU A 279 -7.80 -9.41 19.78
C LEU A 279 -9.24 -9.08 20.19
N GLY A 280 -10.17 -8.95 19.24
CA GLY A 280 -11.58 -8.70 19.48
C GLY A 280 -11.96 -7.22 19.63
N TYR A 281 -11.05 -6.30 19.34
CA TYR A 281 -11.33 -4.88 19.32
C TYR A 281 -11.72 -4.38 17.92
N LYS A 282 -12.46 -3.28 17.87
CA LYS A 282 -12.77 -2.55 16.65
C LYS A 282 -11.77 -1.43 16.42
N GLN A 283 -11.53 -1.14 15.16
CA GLN A 283 -10.86 0.07 14.72
C GLN A 283 -11.88 1.21 14.63
N LEU A 284 -11.49 2.41 15.02
CA LEU A 284 -12.28 3.64 14.92
C LEU A 284 -11.57 4.62 13.99
N PHE A 285 -12.32 5.20 13.08
CA PHE A 285 -11.82 6.19 12.13
C PHE A 285 -12.52 7.53 12.33
N TYR A 286 -11.81 8.61 12.05
CA TYR A 286 -12.42 9.92 11.81
C TYR A 286 -12.27 10.26 10.34
N TYR A 287 -13.37 10.63 9.69
CA TYR A 287 -13.40 11.06 8.29
C TYR A 287 -13.61 12.57 8.21
N PRO A 288 -12.53 13.37 8.04
CA PRO A 288 -12.61 14.82 8.07
C PRO A 288 -13.59 15.45 7.07
N PRO A 289 -13.75 14.96 5.82
CA PRO A 289 -14.67 15.56 4.86
C PRO A 289 -16.14 15.62 5.30
N THR A 290 -16.59 14.69 6.16
CA THR A 290 -17.95 14.72 6.73
C THR A 290 -17.97 15.00 8.24
N GLY A 291 -16.82 15.04 8.89
CA GLY A 291 -16.69 15.23 10.33
C GLY A 291 -17.23 14.07 11.17
N GLN A 292 -17.29 12.86 10.61
CA GLN A 292 -17.91 11.69 11.24
C GLN A 292 -16.87 10.73 11.81
N PHE A 293 -17.19 10.14 12.97
CA PHE A 293 -16.53 8.94 13.44
C PHE A 293 -17.22 7.71 12.86
N THR A 294 -16.46 6.65 12.60
CA THR A 294 -16.97 5.45 11.95
C THR A 294 -16.10 4.23 12.22
N THR A 295 -16.70 3.05 12.17
CA THR A 295 -15.99 1.76 12.12
C THR A 295 -15.90 1.20 10.70
N ASP A 296 -16.47 1.91 9.70
CA ASP A 296 -16.42 1.53 8.29
C ASP A 296 -15.04 1.82 7.70
N ASN A 297 -14.33 0.76 7.30
CA ASN A 297 -13.02 0.85 6.67
C ASN A 297 -13.09 1.02 5.14
N GLY A 298 -14.27 1.13 4.53
CA GLY A 298 -14.46 1.23 3.08
C GLY A 298 -13.77 2.42 2.40
N TYR A 299 -13.25 3.38 3.17
CA TYR A 299 -12.41 4.46 2.64
C TYR A 299 -11.13 3.94 1.98
N ILE A 300 -10.63 2.75 2.37
CA ILE A 300 -9.37 2.20 1.85
C ILE A 300 -9.43 1.91 0.34
N THR A 301 -10.61 1.59 -0.18
CA THR A 301 -10.87 1.32 -1.60
C THR A 301 -11.74 2.37 -2.26
N ALA A 302 -12.16 3.42 -1.55
CA ALA A 302 -13.08 4.44 -2.05
C ALA A 302 -12.63 5.13 -3.35
N SER A 303 -11.34 5.30 -3.59
CA SER A 303 -10.84 5.91 -4.83
C SER A 303 -10.94 5.01 -6.05
N TYR A 304 -11.12 3.70 -5.86
CA TYR A 304 -11.34 2.74 -6.93
C TYR A 304 -12.81 2.60 -7.29
N HIS A 305 -13.72 3.33 -6.62
CA HIS A 305 -15.11 3.41 -7.05
C HIS A 305 -15.29 4.43 -8.16
N GLY A 306 -16.04 4.06 -9.18
CA GLY A 306 -16.34 4.95 -10.31
C GLY A 306 -16.17 4.26 -11.65
N ARG A 307 -15.87 5.06 -12.67
CA ARG A 307 -15.74 4.60 -14.05
C ARG A 307 -14.50 5.21 -14.70
N LEU A 308 -13.94 4.50 -15.68
CA LEU A 308 -12.73 4.94 -16.37
C LEU A 308 -12.89 6.31 -17.04
N GLU A 309 -14.09 6.65 -17.54
CA GLU A 309 -14.36 7.92 -18.22
C GLU A 309 -14.09 9.14 -17.34
N GLN A 310 -14.24 8.99 -16.02
CA GLN A 310 -13.98 10.06 -15.05
C GLN A 310 -12.49 10.43 -15.00
N HIS A 311 -11.62 9.53 -15.45
CA HIS A 311 -10.17 9.67 -15.40
C HIS A 311 -9.54 10.02 -16.76
N ILE A 312 -10.26 9.83 -17.88
CA ILE A 312 -9.73 10.03 -19.26
C ILE A 312 -9.05 11.40 -19.40
N ALA A 313 -9.71 12.49 -18.98
CA ALA A 313 -9.12 13.83 -19.11
C ALA A 313 -7.80 13.99 -18.34
N SER A 314 -7.67 13.34 -17.18
CA SER A 314 -6.43 13.36 -16.40
C SER A 314 -5.34 12.48 -17.01
N ILE A 315 -5.71 11.36 -17.63
CA ILE A 315 -4.79 10.47 -18.35
C ILE A 315 -4.26 11.18 -19.60
N GLN A 316 -5.14 11.77 -20.41
CA GLN A 316 -4.81 12.53 -21.63
C GLN A 316 -3.97 13.79 -21.37
N ALA A 317 -3.83 14.23 -20.11
CA ALA A 317 -2.94 15.33 -19.77
C ALA A 317 -1.44 14.96 -19.87
N HIS A 318 -1.10 13.67 -20.08
CA HIS A 318 0.26 13.17 -20.19
C HIS A 318 0.67 12.96 -21.65
N ALA A 319 1.95 13.22 -21.97
CA ALA A 319 2.46 13.06 -23.33
C ALA A 319 2.75 11.58 -23.64
N CYS A 320 3.34 10.87 -22.68
CA CYS A 320 3.64 9.45 -22.77
C CYS A 320 2.84 8.67 -21.73
N ILE A 321 2.18 7.60 -22.16
CA ILE A 321 1.46 6.68 -21.27
C ILE A 321 2.04 5.28 -21.45
N SER A 322 2.45 4.66 -20.34
CA SER A 322 2.90 3.27 -20.33
C SER A 322 1.89 2.37 -19.63
N PHE A 323 1.68 1.16 -20.15
CA PHE A 323 0.76 0.17 -19.58
C PHE A 323 1.51 -1.09 -19.16
N ASP A 324 1.06 -1.73 -18.08
CA ASP A 324 1.36 -3.14 -17.84
C ASP A 324 0.57 -4.04 -18.81
N VAL A 325 0.95 -5.32 -18.90
CA VAL A 325 0.30 -6.32 -19.75
C VAL A 325 -0.78 -7.09 -18.99
N PHE A 326 -0.40 -7.90 -18.01
CA PHE A 326 -1.29 -8.89 -17.40
C PHE A 326 -2.18 -8.25 -16.34
N ASP A 327 -3.46 -8.59 -16.35
CA ASP A 327 -4.50 -7.98 -15.52
C ASP A 327 -4.69 -6.45 -15.72
N THR A 328 -3.97 -5.88 -16.70
CA THR A 328 -4.03 -4.48 -17.12
C THR A 328 -4.55 -4.30 -18.55
N LEU A 329 -3.85 -4.79 -19.58
CA LEU A 329 -4.33 -4.77 -20.97
C LEU A 329 -4.99 -6.09 -21.36
N VAL A 330 -4.49 -7.19 -20.80
CA VAL A 330 -5.01 -8.53 -21.03
C VAL A 330 -5.39 -9.18 -19.72
N ARG A 331 -6.33 -10.12 -19.76
CA ARG A 331 -6.73 -10.95 -18.62
C ARG A 331 -6.69 -12.41 -19.05
N ARG A 332 -6.54 -13.32 -18.09
CA ARG A 332 -6.68 -14.76 -18.34
C ARG A 332 -8.10 -15.20 -18.04
N GLU A 333 -8.67 -16.07 -18.87
CA GLU A 333 -10.03 -16.59 -18.71
C GLU A 333 -10.34 -17.07 -17.28
N PHE A 334 -9.34 -17.64 -16.60
CA PHE A 334 -9.46 -18.20 -15.25
C PHE A 334 -8.69 -17.43 -14.17
N THR A 335 -8.18 -16.23 -14.47
CA THR A 335 -7.35 -15.37 -13.58
C THR A 335 -6.01 -15.98 -13.14
N VAL A 336 -5.94 -17.29 -12.85
CA VAL A 336 -4.75 -17.96 -12.29
C VAL A 336 -3.61 -18.02 -13.31
N PRO A 337 -2.47 -17.33 -13.07
CA PRO A 337 -1.34 -17.30 -14.02
C PRO A 337 -0.72 -18.68 -14.26
N ASP A 338 -0.70 -19.53 -13.23
CA ASP A 338 -0.12 -20.87 -13.30
C ASP A 338 -1.03 -21.91 -13.96
N TYR A 339 -2.22 -21.55 -14.45
CA TYR A 339 -3.15 -22.55 -14.99
C TYR A 339 -2.67 -23.17 -16.30
N ALA A 340 -1.93 -22.42 -17.14
CA ALA A 340 -1.30 -22.97 -18.34
C ALA A 340 -0.27 -24.06 -17.98
N LYS A 341 0.56 -23.79 -16.95
CA LYS A 341 1.51 -24.76 -16.39
C LYS A 341 0.80 -25.99 -15.83
N LEU A 342 -0.34 -25.81 -15.17
CA LEU A 342 -1.13 -26.92 -14.63
C LEU A 342 -1.72 -27.80 -15.74
N LYS A 343 -2.21 -27.21 -16.85
CA LYS A 343 -2.71 -27.95 -18.01
C LYS A 343 -1.60 -28.78 -18.66
N LEU A 344 -0.44 -28.19 -18.91
CA LEU A 344 0.73 -28.92 -19.42
C LEU A 344 1.15 -30.03 -18.45
N GLY A 345 1.22 -29.74 -17.16
CA GLY A 345 1.58 -30.70 -16.13
C GLY A 345 0.66 -31.93 -16.08
N LYS A 346 -0.63 -31.80 -16.42
CA LYS A 346 -1.53 -32.95 -16.55
C LYS A 346 -1.12 -33.86 -17.70
N MET A 347 -0.86 -33.29 -18.87
CA MET A 347 -0.43 -34.05 -20.05
C MET A 347 0.89 -34.78 -19.77
N LEU A 348 1.84 -34.11 -19.12
CA LEU A 348 3.13 -34.71 -18.75
C LEU A 348 2.99 -35.80 -17.67
N ALA A 349 2.05 -35.65 -16.73
CA ALA A 349 1.77 -36.67 -15.73
C ALA A 349 1.14 -37.92 -16.36
N GLU A 350 0.23 -37.76 -17.31
CA GLU A 350 -0.37 -38.88 -18.07
C GLU A 350 0.67 -39.65 -18.89
N GLN A 351 1.69 -38.95 -19.39
CA GLN A 351 2.83 -39.53 -20.11
C GLN A 351 3.90 -40.11 -19.18
N GLY A 352 3.79 -39.91 -17.86
CA GLY A 352 4.71 -40.46 -16.86
C GLY A 352 6.00 -39.66 -16.64
N PHE A 353 6.12 -38.44 -17.18
CA PHE A 353 7.30 -37.58 -16.98
C PHE A 353 7.33 -36.94 -15.59
N VAL A 354 6.17 -36.71 -14.98
CA VAL A 354 6.03 -36.15 -13.62
C VAL A 354 4.98 -36.92 -12.83
N SER A 355 5.02 -36.80 -11.50
CA SER A 355 4.10 -37.52 -10.61
C SER A 355 2.69 -36.92 -10.55
N SER A 356 2.54 -35.62 -10.81
CA SER A 356 1.25 -34.92 -10.88
C SER A 356 1.41 -33.56 -11.57
N ALA A 357 0.27 -32.96 -11.96
CA ALA A 357 0.26 -31.61 -12.53
C ALA A 357 0.80 -30.56 -11.56
N GLN A 358 0.44 -30.65 -10.27
CA GLN A 358 0.93 -29.74 -9.23
C GLN A 358 2.45 -29.92 -9.00
N ALA A 359 2.96 -31.15 -9.11
CA ALA A 359 4.40 -31.40 -9.04
C ALA A 359 5.14 -30.71 -10.19
N PHE A 360 4.59 -30.73 -11.40
CA PHE A 360 5.15 -29.98 -12.53
C PHE A 360 5.10 -28.47 -12.33
N VAL A 361 3.97 -27.90 -11.88
CA VAL A 361 3.87 -26.45 -11.58
C VAL A 361 4.94 -26.04 -10.58
N LYS A 362 5.11 -26.83 -9.51
CA LYS A 362 6.17 -26.61 -8.51
C LYS A 362 7.56 -26.65 -9.15
N LEU A 363 7.84 -27.71 -9.92
CA LEU A 363 9.13 -27.88 -10.61
C LEU A 363 9.44 -26.70 -11.54
N ARG A 364 8.47 -26.28 -12.36
CA ARG A 364 8.58 -25.13 -13.28
C ARG A 364 8.83 -23.80 -12.56
N ASN A 365 8.16 -23.58 -11.42
CA ASN A 365 8.38 -22.37 -10.63
C ASN A 365 9.73 -22.41 -9.89
N ASP A 366 10.16 -23.59 -9.43
CA ASP A 366 11.46 -23.79 -8.80
C ASP A 366 12.62 -23.60 -9.79
N ALA A 367 12.48 -24.06 -11.04
CA ALA A 367 13.47 -23.84 -12.10
C ALA A 367 13.69 -22.35 -12.35
N GLU A 368 12.60 -21.58 -12.50
CA GLU A 368 12.65 -20.12 -12.64
C GLU A 368 13.33 -19.44 -11.44
N SER A 369 12.92 -19.81 -10.23
CA SER A 369 13.49 -19.29 -8.99
C SER A 369 14.98 -19.61 -8.87
N THR A 370 15.37 -20.85 -9.22
CA THR A 370 16.76 -21.31 -9.19
C THR A 370 17.63 -20.51 -10.15
N LEU A 371 17.15 -20.26 -11.38
CA LEU A 371 17.87 -19.43 -12.35
C LEU A 371 18.03 -17.99 -11.85
N ARG A 372 16.97 -17.40 -11.29
CA ARG A 372 17.04 -16.06 -10.66
C ARG A 372 18.02 -16.03 -9.50
N GLN A 373 18.06 -17.07 -8.66
CA GLN A 373 19.00 -17.19 -7.55
C GLN A 373 20.45 -17.33 -8.05
N ARG A 374 20.71 -18.16 -9.07
CA ARG A 374 22.04 -18.31 -9.69
C ARG A 374 22.54 -17.00 -10.28
N ALA A 375 21.64 -16.16 -10.79
CA ALA A 375 21.93 -14.81 -11.26
C ALA A 375 21.99 -13.75 -10.14
N ASN A 376 21.90 -14.15 -8.85
CA ASN A 376 21.81 -13.24 -7.70
C ASN A 376 20.71 -12.17 -7.86
N TYR A 377 19.58 -12.56 -8.47
CA TYR A 377 18.44 -11.68 -8.79
C TYR A 377 18.79 -10.47 -9.66
N GLN A 378 19.89 -10.54 -10.42
CA GLN A 378 20.22 -9.57 -11.45
C GLN A 378 19.53 -9.95 -12.76
N GLY A 379 18.88 -8.97 -13.38
CA GLY A 379 18.10 -9.18 -14.59
C GLY A 379 16.84 -10.00 -14.38
N ASP A 380 16.42 -10.70 -15.43
CA ASP A 380 15.31 -11.65 -15.38
C ASP A 380 15.57 -12.85 -16.29
N VAL A 381 14.73 -13.87 -16.16
CA VAL A 381 14.89 -15.14 -16.86
C VAL A 381 13.93 -15.24 -18.03
N ARG A 382 14.39 -15.79 -19.14
CA ARG A 382 13.54 -16.10 -20.29
C ARG A 382 13.00 -17.52 -20.18
N ILE A 383 11.85 -17.76 -20.79
CA ILE A 383 11.19 -19.08 -20.79
C ILE A 383 12.06 -20.18 -21.40
N GLU A 384 12.88 -19.86 -22.40
CA GLU A 384 13.79 -20.83 -23.04
C GLU A 384 14.78 -21.41 -22.00
N ALA A 385 15.43 -20.54 -21.23
CA ALA A 385 16.38 -20.96 -20.19
C ALA A 385 15.71 -21.78 -19.07
N ILE A 386 14.42 -21.52 -18.80
CA ILE A 386 13.66 -22.29 -17.81
C ILE A 386 13.41 -23.71 -18.32
N TYR A 387 13.09 -23.86 -19.60
CA TYR A 387 12.88 -25.18 -20.21
C TYR A 387 14.19 -25.95 -20.44
N ASP A 388 15.31 -25.27 -20.67
CA ASP A 388 16.64 -25.89 -20.63
C ASP A 388 16.92 -26.51 -19.25
N GLU A 389 16.66 -25.77 -18.16
CA GLU A 389 16.82 -26.27 -16.80
C GLU A 389 15.86 -27.44 -16.50
N LEU A 390 14.63 -27.40 -17.01
CA LEU A 390 13.67 -28.50 -16.87
C LEU A 390 14.10 -29.74 -17.65
N ALA A 391 14.68 -29.58 -18.85
CA ALA A 391 15.20 -30.67 -19.65
C ALA A 391 16.27 -31.46 -18.89
N ASP A 392 17.20 -30.73 -18.27
CA ASP A 392 18.26 -31.30 -17.43
C ASP A 392 17.68 -32.01 -16.20
N GLN A 393 16.73 -31.40 -15.49
CA GLN A 393 16.14 -31.97 -14.27
C GLN A 393 15.28 -33.21 -14.51
N LEU A 394 14.57 -33.26 -15.65
CA LEU A 394 13.73 -34.39 -16.05
C LEU A 394 14.46 -35.40 -16.93
N ASN A 395 15.72 -35.12 -17.28
CA ASN A 395 16.55 -35.93 -18.18
C ASN A 395 15.81 -36.27 -19.49
N VAL A 396 15.23 -35.24 -20.11
CA VAL A 396 14.60 -35.30 -21.43
C VAL A 396 15.44 -34.55 -22.45
N ASP A 397 15.26 -34.88 -23.73
CA ASP A 397 15.97 -34.16 -24.79
C ASP A 397 15.47 -32.72 -24.95
N SER A 398 16.31 -31.87 -25.53
CA SER A 398 16.00 -30.45 -25.74
C SER A 398 14.85 -30.24 -26.72
N GLU A 399 14.58 -31.19 -27.62
CA GLU A 399 13.48 -31.12 -28.58
C GLU A 399 12.13 -31.26 -27.86
N ALA A 400 11.98 -32.26 -26.98
CA ALA A 400 10.79 -32.42 -26.16
C ALA A 400 10.56 -31.23 -25.23
N ALA A 401 11.62 -30.70 -24.61
CA ALA A 401 11.51 -29.52 -23.76
C ALA A 401 11.06 -28.27 -24.54
N GLN A 402 11.54 -28.10 -25.76
CA GLN A 402 11.10 -27.02 -26.66
C GLN A 402 9.62 -27.18 -27.03
N GLU A 403 9.16 -28.39 -27.36
CA GLU A 403 7.75 -28.66 -27.64
C GLU A 403 6.86 -28.34 -26.42
N TRP A 404 7.30 -28.69 -25.21
CA TRP A 404 6.57 -28.38 -23.98
C TRP A 404 6.52 -26.88 -23.70
N MET A 405 7.60 -26.16 -23.97
CA MET A 405 7.66 -24.70 -23.84
C MET A 405 6.66 -24.02 -24.77
N GLU A 406 6.64 -24.42 -26.04
CA GLU A 406 5.70 -23.91 -27.04
C GLU A 406 4.27 -24.21 -26.61
N LEU A 407 4.00 -25.42 -26.14
CA LEU A 407 2.69 -25.82 -25.65
C LEU A 407 2.24 -25.04 -24.39
N GLU A 408 3.13 -24.77 -23.42
CA GLU A 408 2.81 -23.89 -22.28
C GLU A 408 2.35 -22.51 -22.77
N TYR A 409 3.10 -21.93 -23.72
CA TYR A 409 2.76 -20.63 -24.29
C TYR A 409 1.44 -20.67 -25.07
N GLU A 410 1.19 -21.70 -25.88
CA GLU A 410 -0.06 -21.86 -26.62
C GLU A 410 -1.26 -21.97 -25.69
N LEU A 411 -1.14 -22.75 -24.61
CA LEU A 411 -2.19 -22.88 -23.59
C LEU A 411 -2.46 -21.55 -22.88
N ASP A 412 -1.43 -20.77 -22.55
CA ASP A 412 -1.63 -19.45 -21.95
C ASP A 412 -2.26 -18.49 -22.96
N LEU A 413 -1.73 -18.45 -24.19
CA LEU A 413 -2.24 -17.62 -25.28
C LEU A 413 -3.71 -17.94 -25.58
N GLU A 414 -4.14 -19.21 -25.57
CA GLU A 414 -5.55 -19.61 -25.74
C GLU A 414 -6.46 -18.90 -24.73
N MET A 415 -6.03 -18.83 -23.48
CA MET A 415 -6.79 -18.25 -22.36
C MET A 415 -6.71 -16.72 -22.28
N ILE A 416 -5.81 -16.08 -23.03
CA ILE A 416 -5.71 -14.62 -23.08
C ILE A 416 -6.99 -14.01 -23.66
N GLN A 417 -7.57 -13.08 -22.92
CA GLN A 417 -8.70 -12.25 -23.28
C GLN A 417 -8.33 -10.77 -23.14
N PRO A 418 -8.94 -9.87 -23.92
CA PRO A 418 -8.81 -8.44 -23.69
C PRO A 418 -9.41 -8.02 -22.34
N LYS A 419 -8.78 -7.02 -21.72
CA LYS A 419 -9.45 -6.16 -20.73
C LYS A 419 -10.04 -4.98 -21.49
N ASP A 420 -11.26 -5.19 -22.01
CA ASP A 420 -11.88 -4.38 -23.08
C ASP A 420 -11.74 -2.87 -22.85
N GLU A 421 -12.09 -2.39 -21.65
CA GLU A 421 -12.10 -0.97 -21.30
C GLU A 421 -10.68 -0.36 -21.36
N MET A 422 -9.66 -1.15 -21.02
CA MET A 422 -8.26 -0.73 -21.05
C MET A 422 -7.66 -0.79 -22.46
N VAL A 423 -8.06 -1.78 -23.26
CA VAL A 423 -7.69 -1.87 -24.68
C VAL A 423 -8.31 -0.72 -25.48
N GLU A 424 -9.58 -0.40 -25.22
CA GLU A 424 -10.27 0.74 -25.80
C GLU A 424 -9.57 2.06 -25.43
N LEU A 425 -9.22 2.25 -24.16
CA LEU A 425 -8.42 3.39 -23.72
C LEU A 425 -7.08 3.47 -24.46
N PHE A 426 -6.35 2.36 -24.57
CA PHE A 426 -5.06 2.32 -25.25
C PHE A 426 -5.17 2.78 -26.71
N ASN A 427 -6.12 2.20 -27.46
CA ASN A 427 -6.35 2.55 -28.86
C ASN A 427 -6.87 3.99 -29.02
N HIS A 428 -7.69 4.47 -28.09
CA HIS A 428 -8.14 5.86 -28.05
C HIS A 428 -6.98 6.83 -27.85
N LEU A 429 -6.08 6.56 -26.90
CA LEU A 429 -4.88 7.39 -26.67
C LEU A 429 -3.97 7.40 -27.90
N ALA A 430 -3.80 6.27 -28.58
CA ALA A 430 -3.05 6.22 -29.84
C ALA A 430 -3.66 7.12 -30.91
N ALA A 431 -4.98 7.08 -31.09
CA ALA A 431 -5.69 7.91 -32.07
C ALA A 431 -5.57 9.41 -31.77
N HIS A 432 -5.31 9.78 -30.51
CA HIS A 432 -5.07 11.16 -30.06
C HIS A 432 -3.58 11.56 -30.09
N GLY A 433 -2.70 10.71 -30.63
CA GLY A 433 -1.30 11.04 -30.87
C GLY A 433 -0.39 10.91 -29.64
N HIS A 434 -0.83 10.19 -28.61
CA HIS A 434 0.02 9.91 -27.44
C HIS A 434 1.16 8.94 -27.77
N ILE A 435 2.29 9.09 -27.08
CA ILE A 435 3.38 8.10 -27.11
C ILE A 435 3.00 6.96 -26.17
N LEU A 436 2.98 5.73 -26.70
CA LEU A 436 2.52 4.55 -25.95
C LEU A 436 3.65 3.55 -25.73
N TRP A 437 3.87 3.19 -24.47
CA TRP A 437 4.80 2.13 -24.07
C TRP A 437 4.04 0.98 -23.40
N VAL A 438 4.59 -0.23 -23.46
CA VAL A 438 4.09 -1.40 -22.75
C VAL A 438 5.25 -2.01 -21.98
N ILE A 439 5.07 -2.22 -20.67
CA ILE A 439 6.16 -2.57 -19.75
C ILE A 439 5.69 -3.69 -18.82
N SER A 440 6.26 -4.89 -18.94
CA SER A 440 5.84 -6.07 -18.17
C SER A 440 7.02 -6.83 -17.59
N ASP A 441 6.86 -7.31 -16.37
CA ASP A 441 7.72 -8.36 -15.82
C ASP A 441 7.15 -9.70 -16.28
N THR A 442 7.89 -10.44 -17.11
CA THR A 442 7.45 -11.72 -17.68
C THR A 442 8.64 -12.49 -18.23
N TYR A 443 8.56 -13.82 -18.15
CA TYR A 443 9.51 -14.72 -18.77
C TYR A 443 9.31 -14.85 -20.30
N TYR A 444 8.18 -14.40 -20.83
CA TYR A 444 7.93 -14.39 -22.26
C TYR A 444 8.76 -13.32 -22.98
N ASN A 445 9.13 -13.62 -24.22
CA ASN A 445 9.90 -12.72 -25.07
C ASN A 445 8.98 -11.66 -25.74
N ARG A 446 9.55 -10.65 -26.41
CA ARG A 446 8.78 -9.54 -27.02
C ARG A 446 7.83 -10.03 -28.11
N GLU A 447 8.18 -11.08 -28.85
CA GLU A 447 7.34 -11.64 -29.89
C GLU A 447 6.09 -12.30 -29.30
N GLN A 448 6.28 -13.13 -28.28
CA GLN A 448 5.22 -13.82 -27.53
C GLN A 448 4.24 -12.82 -26.89
N VAL A 449 4.75 -11.81 -26.19
CA VAL A 449 3.91 -10.76 -25.59
C VAL A 449 3.23 -9.93 -26.67
N GLY A 450 3.93 -9.60 -27.76
CA GLY A 450 3.36 -8.89 -28.90
C GLY A 450 2.18 -9.65 -29.54
N LEU A 451 2.26 -10.98 -29.63
CA LEU A 451 1.17 -11.81 -30.14
C LEU A 451 -0.04 -11.81 -29.19
N MET A 452 0.18 -11.88 -27.87
CA MET A 452 -0.89 -11.74 -26.86
C MET A 452 -1.61 -10.39 -26.99
N LEU A 453 -0.86 -9.29 -27.10
CA LEU A 453 -1.42 -7.94 -27.26
C LEU A 453 -2.20 -7.79 -28.57
N ARG A 454 -1.69 -8.34 -29.68
CA ARG A 454 -2.43 -8.37 -30.95
C ARG A 454 -3.72 -9.17 -30.84
N LYS A 455 -3.70 -10.33 -30.19
CA LYS A 455 -4.90 -11.15 -29.92
C LYS A 455 -5.93 -10.36 -29.11
N ALA A 456 -5.48 -9.56 -28.15
CA ALA A 456 -6.33 -8.69 -27.33
C ALA A 456 -6.83 -7.42 -28.06
N GLY A 457 -6.43 -7.18 -29.32
CA GLY A 457 -6.93 -6.03 -30.09
C GLY A 457 -6.11 -4.75 -29.94
N ILE A 458 -4.88 -4.83 -29.43
CA ILE A 458 -3.94 -3.70 -29.48
C ILE A 458 -3.46 -3.53 -30.92
N ALA A 459 -3.92 -2.46 -31.58
CA ALA A 459 -3.68 -2.22 -33.00
C ALA A 459 -2.67 -1.09 -33.26
N ALA A 460 -2.43 -0.24 -32.26
CA ALA A 460 -1.54 0.92 -32.39
C ALA A 460 -0.05 0.56 -32.28
N ALA A 461 0.81 1.46 -32.71
CA ALA A 461 2.25 1.35 -32.50
C ALA A 461 2.61 1.66 -31.03
N TYR A 462 3.53 0.87 -30.47
CA TYR A 462 4.02 1.06 -29.12
C TYR A 462 5.46 0.57 -28.96
N ARG A 463 6.13 1.04 -27.92
CA ARG A 463 7.41 0.50 -27.47
C ARG A 463 7.18 -0.60 -26.45
N LEU A 464 7.65 -1.82 -26.73
CA LEU A 464 7.52 -2.96 -25.82
C LEU A 464 8.82 -3.23 -25.04
N MET A 465 8.71 -3.24 -23.72
CA MET A 465 9.79 -3.58 -22.78
C MET A 465 9.32 -4.74 -21.90
N VAL A 466 9.95 -5.90 -22.06
CA VAL A 466 9.67 -7.09 -21.24
C VAL A 466 10.92 -7.46 -20.46
N SER A 467 10.77 -7.80 -19.19
CA SER A 467 11.90 -7.99 -18.28
C SER A 467 12.89 -9.05 -18.75
N SER A 468 12.40 -10.15 -19.33
CA SER A 468 13.20 -11.24 -19.89
C SER A 468 14.17 -10.80 -21.00
N GLU A 469 13.83 -9.78 -21.78
CA GLU A 469 14.68 -9.27 -22.87
C GLU A 469 15.47 -8.02 -22.49
N GLU A 470 14.89 -7.15 -21.65
CA GLU A 470 15.58 -5.97 -21.13
C GLU A 470 16.61 -6.33 -20.05
N GLN A 471 16.50 -7.51 -19.44
CA GLN A 471 17.28 -7.91 -18.26
C GLN A 471 17.13 -6.88 -17.13
N LEU A 472 15.92 -6.37 -16.95
CA LEU A 472 15.52 -5.38 -15.95
C LEU A 472 14.08 -5.66 -15.52
N ARG A 473 13.78 -5.51 -14.23
CA ARG A 473 12.45 -5.79 -13.66
C ARG A 473 11.82 -4.55 -13.03
N LYS A 474 10.50 -4.48 -13.05
CA LYS A 474 9.68 -3.45 -12.39
C LYS A 474 9.69 -3.64 -10.88
N ASP A 475 9.54 -4.88 -10.42
CA ASP A 475 9.42 -5.24 -8.99
C ASP A 475 10.62 -4.79 -8.12
N ASN A 476 11.82 -4.70 -8.70
CA ASN A 476 13.05 -4.26 -8.05
C ASN A 476 13.51 -2.87 -8.52
N GLY A 477 12.69 -2.20 -9.35
CA GLY A 477 12.89 -0.84 -9.81
C GLY A 477 13.96 -0.65 -10.89
N SER A 478 14.64 -1.72 -11.33
CA SER A 478 15.68 -1.61 -12.37
C SER A 478 15.11 -1.18 -13.72
N MET A 479 13.94 -1.67 -14.11
CA MET A 479 13.20 -1.22 -15.30
C MET A 479 12.82 0.25 -15.18
N TRP A 480 12.34 0.69 -14.01
CA TRP A 480 11.90 2.07 -13.80
C TRP A 480 13.03 3.10 -13.88
N ARG A 481 14.25 2.73 -13.47
CA ARG A 481 15.44 3.59 -13.65
C ARG A 481 15.74 3.80 -15.14
N LYS A 482 15.65 2.74 -15.95
CA LYS A 482 15.80 2.83 -17.41
C LYS A 482 14.69 3.67 -18.04
N VAL A 483 13.43 3.45 -17.65
CA VAL A 483 12.28 4.26 -18.10
C VAL A 483 12.53 5.74 -17.83
N LYS A 484 12.95 6.10 -16.62
CA LYS A 484 13.26 7.49 -16.27
C LYS A 484 14.38 8.09 -17.12
N GLN A 485 15.41 7.30 -17.43
CA GLN A 485 16.49 7.73 -18.31
C GLN A 485 16.01 7.91 -19.76
N ASP A 486 15.21 6.98 -20.27
CA ASP A 486 14.65 7.03 -21.61
C ASP A 486 13.71 8.24 -21.79
N LEU A 487 12.84 8.51 -20.79
CA LEU A 487 11.99 9.70 -20.78
C LEU A 487 12.81 10.99 -20.85
N ALA A 488 13.91 11.08 -20.09
CA ALA A 488 14.81 12.24 -20.12
C ALA A 488 15.50 12.39 -21.48
N ASN A 489 15.97 11.28 -22.07
CA ASN A 489 16.62 11.28 -23.38
C ASN A 489 15.67 11.67 -24.51
N GLU A 490 14.41 11.26 -24.42
CA GLU A 490 13.36 11.57 -25.38
C GLU A 490 12.70 12.95 -25.14
N GLY A 491 13.09 13.67 -24.07
CA GLY A 491 12.54 14.98 -23.73
C GLY A 491 11.08 14.93 -23.27
N ILE A 492 10.64 13.81 -22.70
CA ILE A 492 9.28 13.59 -22.22
C ILE A 492 9.19 14.01 -20.76
N ASP A 493 8.43 15.08 -20.49
CA ASP A 493 8.27 15.67 -19.16
C ASP A 493 7.04 15.17 -18.38
N ARG A 494 6.02 14.66 -19.11
CA ARG A 494 4.76 14.17 -18.54
C ARG A 494 4.52 12.72 -18.94
N HIS A 495 4.95 11.82 -18.06
CA HIS A 495 4.73 10.39 -18.16
C HIS A 495 3.71 9.92 -17.12
N LEU A 496 2.87 8.96 -17.51
CA LEU A 496 1.98 8.21 -16.63
C LEU A 496 2.16 6.71 -16.87
N HIS A 497 2.29 5.93 -15.81
CA HIS A 497 2.16 4.48 -15.88
C HIS A 497 0.81 3.99 -15.32
N ILE A 498 0.15 3.11 -16.05
CA ILE A 498 -1.08 2.40 -15.65
C ILE A 498 -0.76 0.92 -15.47
N GLY A 499 -1.10 0.36 -14.31
CA GLY A 499 -0.93 -1.05 -13.99
C GLY A 499 -1.68 -1.45 -12.72
N ASP A 500 -1.80 -2.75 -12.49
CA ASP A 500 -2.62 -3.34 -11.43
C ASP A 500 -1.79 -3.84 -10.24
N ASN A 501 -0.48 -4.03 -10.40
CA ASN A 501 0.35 -4.49 -9.30
C ASN A 501 0.75 -3.30 -8.40
N VAL A 502 0.28 -3.32 -7.15
CA VAL A 502 0.59 -2.27 -6.17
C VAL A 502 2.09 -2.00 -6.01
N VAL A 503 2.94 -3.03 -6.05
CA VAL A 503 4.39 -2.85 -5.87
C VAL A 503 5.05 -2.48 -7.18
N ALA A 504 4.92 -3.33 -8.19
CA ALA A 504 5.66 -3.21 -9.45
C ALA A 504 5.20 -2.00 -10.29
N ASP A 505 3.91 -1.64 -10.26
CA ASP A 505 3.33 -0.62 -11.16
C ASP A 505 2.96 0.68 -10.44
N ALA A 506 2.85 0.66 -9.11
CA ALA A 506 2.45 1.84 -8.35
C ALA A 506 3.54 2.34 -7.39
N GLN A 507 3.99 1.50 -6.45
CA GLN A 507 4.97 1.89 -5.42
C GLN A 507 6.35 2.16 -6.03
N MET A 508 6.95 1.17 -6.70
CA MET A 508 8.31 1.26 -7.24
C MET A 508 8.52 2.45 -8.21
N PRO A 509 7.65 2.69 -9.20
CA PRO A 509 7.76 3.88 -10.04
C PRO A 509 7.45 5.18 -9.28
N GLY A 510 6.48 5.17 -8.37
CA GLY A 510 6.12 6.33 -7.54
C GLY A 510 7.27 6.80 -6.65
N ASP A 511 7.99 5.86 -6.03
CA ASP A 511 9.17 6.15 -5.19
C ASP A 511 10.33 6.77 -6.00
N LEU A 512 10.37 6.52 -7.32
CA LEU A 512 11.32 7.14 -8.25
C LEU A 512 10.82 8.47 -8.83
N GLY A 513 9.62 8.92 -8.43
CA GLY A 513 9.00 10.18 -8.84
C GLY A 513 8.27 10.10 -10.18
N LEU A 514 7.93 8.90 -10.66
CA LEU A 514 7.08 8.74 -11.85
C LEU A 514 5.60 8.80 -11.44
N THR A 515 4.76 9.36 -12.31
CA THR A 515 3.31 9.41 -12.07
C THR A 515 2.70 8.03 -12.32
N THR A 516 1.85 7.58 -11.41
CA THR A 516 1.21 6.26 -11.49
C THR A 516 -0.30 6.37 -11.39
N PHE A 517 -0.98 5.46 -12.08
CA PHE A 517 -2.42 5.27 -12.03
C PHE A 517 -2.71 3.79 -11.81
N HIS A 518 -2.88 3.44 -10.54
CA HIS A 518 -3.14 2.07 -10.13
C HIS A 518 -4.61 1.71 -10.39
N ILE A 519 -4.83 0.56 -11.02
CA ILE A 519 -6.14 -0.09 -11.14
C ILE A 519 -6.18 -1.32 -10.24
N LEU A 520 -7.35 -1.81 -9.84
CA LEU A 520 -7.39 -2.99 -8.98
C LEU A 520 -7.07 -4.27 -9.75
N HIS A 521 -6.14 -5.07 -9.21
CA HIS A 521 -5.99 -6.47 -9.58
C HIS A 521 -7.31 -7.22 -9.33
N PRO A 522 -7.71 -8.19 -10.18
CA PRO A 522 -8.98 -8.92 -10.07
C PRO A 522 -9.27 -9.48 -8.67
N MET A 523 -8.26 -10.07 -8.01
CA MET A 523 -8.38 -10.61 -6.65
C MET A 523 -8.57 -9.52 -5.58
N ASP A 524 -7.95 -8.36 -5.74
CA ASP A 524 -8.12 -7.24 -4.80
C ASP A 524 -9.52 -6.66 -4.94
N LYS A 525 -10.02 -6.55 -6.18
CA LYS A 525 -11.41 -6.15 -6.44
C LYS A 525 -12.41 -7.15 -5.88
N TRP A 526 -12.15 -8.45 -6.06
CA TRP A 526 -12.97 -9.52 -5.50
C TRP A 526 -13.08 -9.42 -3.97
N ALA A 527 -11.95 -9.21 -3.28
CA ALA A 527 -11.91 -9.00 -1.84
C ALA A 527 -12.61 -7.69 -1.42
N ALA A 528 -12.38 -6.59 -2.15
CA ALA A 528 -13.00 -5.29 -1.87
C ALA A 528 -14.53 -5.30 -2.00
N LEU A 529 -15.08 -6.19 -2.83
CA LEU A 529 -16.52 -6.42 -2.96
C LEU A 529 -17.09 -7.30 -1.84
N GLY A 530 -16.26 -7.81 -0.92
CA GLY A 530 -16.66 -8.66 0.18
C GLY A 530 -16.97 -10.10 -0.21
N PHE A 531 -16.49 -10.55 -1.38
CA PHE A 531 -16.63 -11.94 -1.78
C PHE A 531 -15.73 -12.88 -0.96
N PRO A 532 -16.06 -14.18 -0.85
CA PRO A 532 -15.28 -15.14 -0.07
C PRO A 532 -13.84 -15.25 -0.57
N ALA A 533 -12.90 -15.46 0.36
CA ALA A 533 -11.53 -15.84 0.00
C ALA A 533 -11.56 -17.21 -0.71
N VAL A 534 -11.01 -17.26 -1.92
CA VAL A 534 -10.94 -18.45 -2.80
C VAL A 534 -9.58 -18.49 -3.49
N LEU A 535 -9.21 -19.61 -4.11
CA LEU A 535 -7.95 -19.77 -4.84
C LEU A 535 -6.71 -19.40 -4.01
N HIS A 536 -6.69 -19.81 -2.74
CA HIS A 536 -5.60 -19.56 -1.80
C HIS A 536 -5.09 -20.87 -1.20
N GLY A 537 -3.82 -20.92 -0.80
CA GLY A 537 -3.23 -22.11 -0.18
C GLY A 537 -3.31 -23.33 -1.10
N ALA A 538 -3.86 -24.44 -0.59
CA ALA A 538 -3.99 -25.69 -1.35
C ALA A 538 -4.97 -25.58 -2.53
N ASP A 539 -5.98 -24.72 -2.42
CA ASP A 539 -7.03 -24.56 -3.44
C ASP A 539 -6.55 -23.76 -4.67
N ALA A 540 -5.42 -23.04 -4.55
CA ALA A 540 -4.90 -22.18 -5.61
C ALA A 540 -4.52 -22.94 -6.90
N LEU A 541 -4.19 -24.24 -6.77
CA LEU A 541 -3.84 -25.13 -7.89
C LEU A 541 -4.80 -26.33 -8.00
N ASP A 542 -5.97 -26.26 -7.37
CA ASP A 542 -7.06 -27.21 -7.60
C ASP A 542 -7.83 -26.79 -8.85
N GLU A 543 -7.86 -27.65 -9.88
CA GLU A 543 -8.49 -27.30 -11.15
C GLU A 543 -10.00 -27.08 -11.02
N MET A 544 -10.69 -27.83 -10.16
CA MET A 544 -12.14 -27.66 -10.00
C MET A 544 -12.45 -26.30 -9.38
N GLU A 545 -11.66 -25.85 -8.41
CA GLU A 545 -11.78 -24.51 -7.83
C GLU A 545 -11.38 -23.41 -8.85
N ILE A 546 -10.33 -23.62 -9.66
CA ILE A 546 -9.94 -22.70 -10.75
C ILE A 546 -11.08 -22.55 -11.77
N LEU A 547 -11.65 -23.65 -12.25
CA LEU A 547 -12.73 -23.61 -13.24
C LEU A 547 -14.01 -22.96 -12.67
N LYS A 548 -14.28 -23.18 -11.38
CA LYS A 548 -15.45 -22.64 -10.67
C LYS A 548 -15.32 -21.14 -10.39
N TRP A 549 -14.22 -20.72 -9.77
CA TRP A 549 -14.06 -19.33 -9.30
C TRP A 549 -13.31 -18.46 -10.29
N GLY A 550 -12.32 -19.00 -11.00
CA GLY A 550 -11.43 -18.25 -11.87
C GLY A 550 -12.17 -17.43 -12.93
N ARG A 551 -13.23 -18.00 -13.54
CA ARG A 551 -14.10 -17.29 -14.49
C ARG A 551 -14.89 -16.17 -13.84
N LEU A 552 -15.44 -16.40 -12.65
CA LEU A 552 -16.20 -15.37 -11.92
C LEU A 552 -15.31 -14.20 -11.52
N ILE A 553 -14.10 -14.49 -11.04
CA ILE A 553 -13.11 -13.47 -10.70
C ILE A 553 -12.67 -12.72 -11.96
N ASN A 554 -12.43 -13.42 -13.07
CA ASN A 554 -12.09 -12.81 -14.35
C ASN A 554 -13.18 -11.83 -14.82
N GLU A 555 -14.46 -12.23 -14.75
CA GLU A 555 -15.57 -11.34 -15.11
C GLU A 555 -15.72 -10.15 -14.17
N VAL A 556 -15.53 -10.33 -12.86
CA VAL A 556 -15.50 -9.21 -11.90
C VAL A 556 -14.32 -8.29 -12.17
N GLY A 557 -13.15 -8.84 -12.46
CA GLY A 557 -11.88 -8.14 -12.71
C GLY A 557 -11.76 -7.49 -14.08
N ARG A 558 -12.71 -7.76 -15.00
CA ARG A 558 -12.81 -7.13 -16.32
C ARG A 558 -12.77 -5.60 -16.18
N ASN A 559 -13.66 -5.03 -15.35
CA ASN A 559 -13.66 -3.60 -15.10
C ASN A 559 -12.58 -3.22 -14.07
N PRO A 560 -11.72 -2.21 -14.34
CA PRO A 560 -10.66 -1.80 -13.41
C PRO A 560 -11.18 -1.14 -12.11
N PHE A 561 -12.44 -0.68 -12.08
CA PHE A 561 -13.07 0.03 -10.96
C PHE A 561 -14.23 -0.74 -10.33
N ILE A 562 -14.57 -0.38 -9.10
CA ILE A 562 -15.72 -0.89 -8.34
C ILE A 562 -16.98 -0.07 -8.68
N GLY A 563 -18.10 -0.76 -8.92
CA GLY A 563 -19.42 -0.15 -9.10
C GLY A 563 -19.98 -0.19 -10.52
N GLU A 564 -19.37 -0.96 -11.42
CA GLU A 564 -19.86 -1.25 -12.77
C GLU A 564 -20.34 -2.68 -12.92
#